data_AF-A0AAV1UU54-F1
#
_entry.id   AF-A0AAV1UU54-F1
#
_cell.length_a   1.000
_cell.length_b   1.000
_cell.length_c   1.000
_cell.angle_alpha   90.00
_cell.angle_beta   90.00
_cell.angle_gamma   90.00
#
_symmetry.space_group_name_H-M   'P 1'
#
loop_
_entity.id
_entity.type
_entity.pdbx_description
1 polymer ?
#
loop_
_entity_poly.entity_id
_entity_poly.type
_entity_poly.pdbx_seq_one_letter_code
_entity_poly.pdbx_strand_id
1 'polypeptide(L)'
;MLFHQRRFVAYPCGAPGLLTLNASSSLFSSSCRYTLVTTDRCVALLSYDATGYSLQKLEVDALSTEEVNVIASAVVERPDTCPSQVAVAYAVGEALYVQVLIPYKESVDHAEPLGGGEFKLQTAPTCMYSIQASGTNGDVFYGVIVCCTDSMLAIGYIRNQMKAGSRVSVESDAVCTLLDNDQFAEFFPEFATFTHTIMAVDILTSPETDQGWIVFGCADGLVRVYHGQKLGRCLCGPFKVKDIQLNGPVTSVALFLKRSAMGETTSSTWHCNLLVTCAIGQALVYEDLFGAFDRIGNGEVLMDSDAFDSIFAGITADIDLDGEVEFLLGTDSQVMLAYKEKGDDDNSSCKAMESSIELSVDETLPVNEDAPSLSPKSSQNIWDDLEMIPVADTFVASSPEPVLVQRKWQRLSRSHWDMETFGAIYSLLWRDVNHDGVPELLVASSTGIYVYEADPEFVIKKLECVLSALQGSPVNTNK
;
A
#
# COMPACT_ATOMS: atom_id res chain seq x y z
N MET A 1 3.61 -15.94 -11.90
CA MET A 1 3.55 -14.46 -11.93
C MET A 1 4.79 -13.97 -12.64
N LEU A 2 4.62 -13.32 -13.79
CA LEU A 2 5.74 -12.85 -14.61
C LEU A 2 5.69 -11.32 -14.63
N PHE A 3 6.72 -10.71 -14.05
CA PHE A 3 6.89 -9.27 -14.02
C PHE A 3 8.22 -8.93 -14.70
N HIS A 4 8.25 -7.85 -15.46
CA HIS A 4 9.47 -7.32 -16.04
C HIS A 4 9.84 -6.02 -15.34
N GLN A 5 11.09 -5.94 -14.86
CA GLN A 5 11.62 -4.68 -14.38
C GLN A 5 11.78 -3.72 -15.56
N ARG A 6 10.96 -2.67 -15.58
CA ARG A 6 10.91 -1.71 -16.69
C ARG A 6 11.72 -0.47 -16.45
N ARG A 7 11.75 -0.02 -15.20
CA ARG A 7 12.49 1.16 -14.79
C ARG A 7 13.14 0.89 -13.44
N PHE A 8 14.37 1.34 -13.32
CA PHE A 8 15.01 1.57 -12.03
C PHE A 8 15.34 3.06 -11.94
N VAL A 9 14.84 3.70 -10.89
CA VAL A 9 15.17 5.09 -10.59
C VAL A 9 16.03 5.08 -9.34
N ALA A 10 17.34 5.24 -9.55
CA ALA A 10 18.27 5.45 -8.46
C ALA A 10 17.90 6.76 -7.75
N TYR A 11 17.89 6.74 -6.42
CA TYR A 11 17.79 7.96 -5.63
C TYR A 11 19.00 8.06 -4.69
N PRO A 12 19.47 9.27 -4.40
CA PRO A 12 20.64 9.47 -3.56
C PRO A 12 20.22 9.39 -2.08
N CYS A 13 20.29 8.18 -1.52
CA CYS A 13 20.11 7.88 -0.10
C CYS A 13 18.69 8.15 0.47
N GLY A 14 18.39 7.49 1.61
CA GLY A 14 17.14 7.66 2.34
C GLY A 14 16.30 6.40 2.45
N ALA A 15 15.30 6.41 3.35
CA ALA A 15 14.24 5.42 3.42
C ALA A 15 13.01 5.95 2.66
N PRO A 16 12.83 5.58 1.37
CA PRO A 16 11.72 6.09 0.58
C PRO A 16 10.35 5.52 1.01
N GLY A 17 9.37 6.41 1.13
CA GLY A 17 7.95 6.09 1.18
C GLY A 17 7.27 6.35 -0.16
N LEU A 18 6.39 5.43 -0.57
CA LEU A 18 5.52 5.59 -1.73
C LEU A 18 4.10 5.91 -1.27
N LEU A 19 3.53 6.98 -1.82
CA LEU A 19 2.16 7.38 -1.54
C LEU A 19 1.42 7.70 -2.83
N THR A 20 0.16 7.29 -2.88
CA THR A 20 -0.69 7.51 -4.05
C THR A 20 -1.19 8.95 -4.09
N LEU A 21 -1.05 9.63 -5.24
CA LEU A 21 -1.86 10.82 -5.55
C LEU A 21 -3.11 10.38 -6.30
N ASN A 22 -4.25 10.37 -5.59
CA ASN A 22 -5.55 10.29 -6.22
C ASN A 22 -5.99 11.71 -6.62
N ALA A 23 -5.76 12.06 -7.89
CA ALA A 23 -6.62 13.06 -8.54
C ALA A 23 -7.98 12.39 -8.72
N SER A 24 -9.01 13.00 -8.16
CA SER A 24 -10.33 12.40 -8.00
C SER A 24 -10.87 11.76 -9.28
N SER A 25 -11.40 10.56 -9.10
CA SER A 25 -12.25 9.87 -10.06
C SER A 25 -13.50 10.71 -10.36
N SER A 26 -13.54 11.32 -11.54
CA SER A 26 -14.79 11.64 -12.22
C SER A 26 -14.65 11.31 -13.71
N LEU A 27 -15.71 10.70 -14.24
CA LEU A 27 -15.79 9.92 -15.47
C LEU A 27 -15.42 10.61 -16.80
N PHE A 28 -14.96 11.86 -16.81
CA PHE A 28 -14.60 12.56 -18.05
C PHE A 28 -13.60 13.69 -17.78
N SER A 29 -12.35 13.38 -17.45
CA SER A 29 -11.21 14.24 -17.79
C SER A 29 -9.91 13.48 -17.52
N SER A 30 -8.97 13.56 -18.45
CA SER A 30 -7.61 13.03 -18.41
C SER A 30 -6.83 13.58 -17.20
N SER A 31 -7.10 13.02 -16.02
CA SER A 31 -6.56 13.47 -14.73
C SER A 31 -5.30 12.67 -14.43
N CYS A 32 -4.14 13.29 -14.62
CA CYS A 32 -2.84 12.66 -14.38
C CYS A 32 -2.77 12.13 -12.94
N ARG A 33 -2.64 10.81 -12.77
CA ARG A 33 -2.42 10.19 -11.46
C ARG A 33 -0.92 10.05 -11.27
N TYR A 34 -0.35 10.90 -10.44
CA TYR A 34 1.04 10.79 -10.04
C TYR A 34 1.19 9.82 -8.86
N THR A 35 2.39 9.29 -8.68
CA THR A 35 2.79 8.63 -7.43
C THR A 35 3.76 9.54 -6.71
N LEU A 36 3.45 9.88 -5.47
CA LEU A 36 4.31 10.67 -4.60
C LEU A 36 5.41 9.76 -4.04
N VAL A 37 6.64 10.19 -4.22
CA VAL A 37 7.83 9.53 -3.73
C VAL A 37 8.46 10.46 -2.70
N THR A 38 8.57 9.98 -1.47
CA THR A 38 9.08 10.79 -0.37
C THR A 38 10.29 10.11 0.24
N THR A 39 11.39 10.84 0.34
CA THR A 39 12.62 10.42 1.03
C THR A 39 12.90 11.39 2.16
N ASP A 40 13.94 11.16 2.94
CA ASP A 40 14.44 12.09 3.96
C ASP A 40 14.97 13.41 3.36
N ARG A 41 15.24 13.45 2.03
CA ARG A 41 15.85 14.62 1.38
C ARG A 41 14.98 15.31 0.34
N CYS A 42 14.00 14.62 -0.20
CA CYS A 42 13.16 15.17 -1.24
C CYS A 42 11.79 14.52 -1.31
N VAL A 43 10.86 15.29 -1.86
CA VAL A 43 9.58 14.79 -2.36
C VAL A 43 9.62 14.91 -3.87
N ALA A 44 9.19 13.86 -4.56
CA ALA A 44 9.17 13.78 -6.01
C ALA A 44 7.86 13.16 -6.52
N LEU A 45 7.53 13.46 -7.76
CA LEU A 45 6.39 12.91 -8.48
C LEU A 45 6.88 11.92 -9.51
N LEU A 46 6.48 10.66 -9.36
CA LEU A 46 6.63 9.64 -10.39
C LEU A 46 5.42 9.76 -11.34
N SER A 47 5.71 9.96 -12.63
CA SER A 47 4.73 10.04 -13.70
C SER A 47 5.10 9.09 -14.84
N TYR A 48 4.14 8.77 -15.69
CA TYR A 48 4.39 8.10 -16.97
C TYR A 48 3.98 9.03 -18.11
N ASP A 49 4.89 9.28 -19.05
CA ASP A 49 4.65 10.11 -20.22
C ASP A 49 5.15 9.44 -21.51
N ALA A 50 5.16 10.17 -22.63
CA ALA A 50 5.60 9.66 -23.93
C ALA A 50 7.05 9.14 -23.95
N THR A 51 7.87 9.49 -22.94
CA THR A 51 9.26 9.05 -22.75
C THR A 51 9.41 7.94 -21.71
N GLY A 52 8.29 7.47 -21.14
CA GLY A 52 8.22 6.45 -20.10
C GLY A 52 8.13 7.03 -18.69
N TYR A 53 8.51 6.24 -17.67
CA TYR A 53 8.42 6.66 -16.26
C TYR A 53 9.40 7.78 -15.93
N SER A 54 8.95 8.97 -15.56
CA SER A 54 9.83 10.07 -15.14
C SER A 54 9.67 10.36 -13.65
N LEU A 55 10.75 10.75 -12.97
CA LEU A 55 10.73 11.19 -11.58
C LEU A 55 11.07 12.68 -11.53
N GLN A 56 10.10 13.51 -11.16
CA GLN A 56 10.27 14.96 -11.06
C GLN A 56 10.33 15.38 -9.59
N LYS A 57 11.46 15.97 -9.16
CA LYS A 57 11.60 16.51 -7.80
C LYS A 57 10.70 17.75 -7.65
N LEU A 58 9.95 17.81 -6.55
CA LEU A 58 9.20 19.01 -6.16
C LEU A 58 10.15 20.01 -5.52
N GLU A 59 10.12 21.25 -6.03
CA GLU A 59 10.81 22.37 -5.38
C GLU A 59 9.98 22.84 -4.18
N VAL A 60 10.52 22.61 -2.99
CA VAL A 60 10.02 23.17 -1.74
C VAL A 60 11.00 24.27 -1.39
N ASP A 61 10.53 25.50 -1.18
CA ASP A 61 11.39 26.68 -0.98
C ASP A 61 12.45 26.44 0.11
N ALA A 62 12.07 25.73 1.20
CA ALA A 62 12.98 25.34 2.27
C ALA A 62 14.00 24.24 1.88
N LEU A 63 13.63 23.29 1.01
CA LEU A 63 14.51 22.18 0.55
C LEU A 63 15.63 22.63 -0.39
N SER A 64 15.70 23.92 -0.74
CA SER A 64 16.85 24.51 -1.44
C SER A 64 18.09 24.64 -0.53
N THR A 65 17.92 24.49 0.78
CA THR A 65 19.00 24.53 1.78
C THR A 65 19.39 23.11 2.24
N GLU A 66 20.69 22.82 2.37
CA GLU A 66 21.22 21.47 2.64
C GLU A 66 20.88 20.90 4.04
N GLU A 67 20.23 21.68 4.91
CA GLU A 67 19.94 21.31 6.31
C GLU A 67 18.51 20.79 6.55
N VAL A 68 17.74 20.55 5.49
CA VAL A 68 16.33 20.14 5.62
C VAL A 68 16.18 18.61 5.56
N ASN A 69 15.37 18.07 6.47
CA ASN A 69 14.98 16.67 6.52
C ASN A 69 13.48 16.52 6.32
N VAL A 70 13.04 15.86 5.25
CA VAL A 70 11.63 15.57 4.98
C VAL A 70 11.20 14.37 5.82
N ILE A 71 10.05 14.48 6.47
CA ILE A 71 9.57 13.44 7.39
C ILE A 71 8.42 12.66 6.77
N ALA A 72 7.41 13.38 6.26
CA ALA A 72 6.23 12.79 5.69
C ALA A 72 5.63 13.72 4.63
N SER A 73 4.77 13.17 3.80
CA SER A 73 4.05 13.94 2.80
C SER A 73 2.68 13.32 2.59
N ALA A 74 1.68 14.10 2.20
CA ALA A 74 0.41 13.55 1.76
C ALA A 74 -0.29 14.51 0.80
N VAL A 75 -1.41 14.06 0.29
CA VAL A 75 -2.15 14.76 -0.76
C VAL A 75 -3.28 15.53 -0.14
N VAL A 76 -3.37 16.81 -0.43
CA VAL A 76 -4.55 17.60 -0.10
C VAL A 76 -5.49 17.50 -1.29
N GLU A 77 -6.41 16.54 -1.21
CA GLU A 77 -7.46 16.39 -2.21
C GLU A 77 -8.35 17.62 -2.19
N ARG A 78 -8.68 18.17 -3.35
CA ARG A 78 -9.63 19.27 -3.48
C ARG A 78 -10.81 18.83 -4.35
N PRO A 79 -11.99 19.48 -4.22
CA PRO A 79 -13.11 19.23 -5.10
C PRO A 79 -12.72 19.43 -6.57
N ASP A 80 -13.39 18.71 -7.48
CA ASP A 80 -13.06 18.54 -8.92
C ASP A 80 -12.85 19.84 -9.74
N THR A 81 -13.04 21.01 -9.16
CA THR A 81 -12.80 22.34 -9.75
C THR A 81 -11.42 22.93 -9.46
N CYS A 82 -10.64 22.35 -8.53
CA CYS A 82 -9.35 22.90 -8.10
C CYS A 82 -8.23 21.83 -8.20
N PRO A 83 -6.99 22.21 -8.56
CA PRO A 83 -5.89 21.26 -8.59
C PRO A 83 -5.60 20.70 -7.19
N SER A 84 -5.31 19.40 -7.13
CA SER A 84 -4.79 18.76 -5.92
C SER A 84 -3.47 19.39 -5.50
N GLN A 85 -3.23 19.44 -4.20
CA GLN A 85 -2.02 19.99 -3.61
C GLN A 85 -1.26 18.91 -2.83
N VAL A 86 0.00 19.17 -2.53
CA VAL A 86 0.87 18.28 -1.76
C VAL A 86 1.24 18.97 -0.46
N ALA A 87 0.93 18.34 0.67
CA ALA A 87 1.43 18.76 1.96
C ALA A 87 2.73 18.01 2.26
N VAL A 88 3.78 18.74 2.62
CA VAL A 88 5.10 18.19 2.97
C VAL A 88 5.45 18.62 4.38
N ALA A 89 5.69 17.64 5.25
CA ALA A 89 6.22 17.85 6.59
C ALA A 89 7.74 17.69 6.59
N TYR A 90 8.45 18.66 7.15
CA TYR A 90 9.90 18.68 7.16
C TYR A 90 10.46 19.35 8.43
N ALA A 91 11.72 19.05 8.72
CA ALA A 91 12.49 19.63 9.82
C ALA A 91 13.64 20.48 9.28
N VAL A 92 13.88 21.63 9.91
CA VAL A 92 15.05 22.49 9.72
C VAL A 92 15.72 22.68 11.07
N GLY A 93 16.83 21.97 11.29
CA GLY A 93 17.41 21.83 12.63
C GLY A 93 16.42 21.19 13.61
N GLU A 94 16.03 21.93 14.66
CA GLU A 94 15.04 21.47 15.65
C GLU A 94 13.61 21.95 15.35
N ALA A 95 13.42 22.81 14.35
CA ALA A 95 12.12 23.38 14.03
C ALA A 95 11.39 22.52 12.99
N LEU A 96 10.10 22.29 13.21
CA LEU A 96 9.25 21.43 12.41
C LEU A 96 8.18 22.25 11.68
N TYR A 97 7.95 21.93 10.41
CA TYR A 97 7.06 22.67 9.53
C TYR A 97 6.24 21.73 8.65
N VAL A 98 5.05 22.18 8.25
CA VAL A 98 4.27 21.62 7.16
C VAL A 98 4.04 22.71 6.14
N GLN A 99 4.38 22.45 4.88
CA GLN A 99 4.11 23.35 3.78
C GLN A 99 3.18 22.69 2.77
N VAL A 100 2.13 23.40 2.37
CA VAL A 100 1.22 22.97 1.30
C VAL A 100 1.61 23.64 -0.01
N LEU A 101 1.79 22.82 -1.05
CA LEU A 101 2.37 23.20 -2.33
C LEU A 101 1.47 22.79 -3.49
N ILE A 102 1.52 23.56 -4.57
CA ILE A 102 0.88 23.18 -5.83
C ILE A 102 1.93 22.46 -6.69
N PRO A 103 1.68 21.21 -7.11
CA PRO A 103 2.68 20.39 -7.82
C PRO A 103 3.04 20.91 -9.22
N TYR A 104 2.21 21.78 -9.83
CA TYR A 104 2.43 22.36 -11.16
C TYR A 104 2.63 23.87 -11.08
N LYS A 105 3.80 24.35 -11.51
CA LYS A 105 4.04 25.74 -11.89
C LYS A 105 4.39 25.72 -13.39
N GLU A 106 3.41 25.94 -14.25
CA GLU A 106 3.73 26.28 -15.65
C GLU A 106 4.56 27.56 -15.63
N SER A 107 5.69 27.51 -16.31
CA SER A 107 6.62 28.61 -16.49
C SER A 107 5.90 29.86 -17.00
N VAL A 108 5.71 30.86 -16.13
CA VAL A 108 5.62 32.26 -16.54
C VAL A 108 6.43 33.09 -15.55
N ASP A 109 7.37 33.84 -16.12
CA ASP A 109 8.22 34.82 -15.48
C ASP A 109 7.47 35.65 -14.42
N HIS A 110 8.12 35.80 -13.26
CA HIS A 110 7.67 36.60 -12.12
C HIS A 110 6.34 36.17 -11.47
N ALA A 111 6.36 35.07 -10.73
CA ALA A 111 5.29 34.73 -9.79
C ALA A 111 5.82 34.86 -8.36
N GLU A 112 5.36 35.91 -7.66
CA GLU A 112 5.48 36.08 -6.21
C GLU A 112 5.16 34.76 -5.49
N PRO A 113 5.83 34.44 -4.37
CA PRO A 113 5.45 33.30 -3.55
C PRO A 113 4.00 33.54 -3.11
N LEU A 114 3.09 32.66 -3.52
CA LEU A 114 1.74 32.61 -2.95
C LEU A 114 1.89 32.21 -1.49
N GLY A 115 2.17 33.20 -0.66
CA GLY A 115 2.31 33.08 0.78
C GLY A 115 0.97 32.66 1.37
N GLY A 116 0.92 31.47 1.95
CA GLY A 116 -0.28 30.98 2.62
C GLY A 116 -0.39 29.48 2.63
N GLY A 117 0.54 28.80 3.31
CA GLY A 117 0.44 27.36 3.51
C GLY A 117 1.53 26.73 4.35
N GLU A 118 2.36 27.53 5.02
CA GLU A 118 3.37 27.04 5.96
C GLU A 118 2.83 27.10 7.39
N PHE A 119 2.91 25.98 8.09
CA PHE A 119 2.45 25.82 9.47
C PHE A 119 3.57 25.25 10.31
N LYS A 120 3.86 25.89 11.45
CA LYS A 120 4.86 25.38 12.40
C LYS A 120 4.25 24.30 13.27
N LEU A 121 4.92 23.16 13.36
CA LEU A 121 4.53 22.06 14.25
C LEU A 121 5.23 22.18 15.60
N GLN A 122 4.56 21.69 16.64
CA GLN A 122 5.11 21.59 18.00
C GLN A 122 5.77 20.23 18.25
N THR A 123 5.26 19.19 17.62
CA THR A 123 5.64 17.79 17.83
C THR A 123 6.07 17.16 16.50
N ALA A 124 6.99 16.20 16.57
CA ALA A 124 7.49 15.48 15.41
C ALA A 124 6.35 14.69 14.73
N PRO A 125 6.13 14.91 13.42
CA PRO A 125 5.19 14.11 12.65
C PRO A 125 5.76 12.70 12.43
N THR A 126 4.87 11.72 12.31
CA THR A 126 5.22 10.31 12.10
C THR A 126 4.73 9.80 10.75
N CYS A 127 3.50 10.14 10.38
CA CYS A 127 2.93 9.86 9.07
C CYS A 127 1.87 10.91 8.71
N MET A 128 1.50 10.97 7.44
CA MET A 128 0.45 11.87 6.94
C MET A 128 -0.47 11.10 6.00
N TYR A 129 -1.76 11.39 6.04
CA TYR A 129 -2.74 10.79 5.13
C TYR A 129 -3.87 11.76 4.77
N SER A 130 -4.42 11.57 3.58
CA SER A 130 -5.52 12.37 3.06
C SER A 130 -6.85 11.94 3.65
N ILE A 131 -7.71 12.90 4.01
CA ILE A 131 -9.05 12.60 4.49
C ILE A 131 -10.07 13.64 4.02
N GLN A 132 -11.30 13.17 3.86
CA GLN A 132 -12.47 14.02 3.70
C GLN A 132 -13.46 13.70 4.80
N ALA A 133 -13.94 14.73 5.49
CA ALA A 133 -14.88 14.59 6.60
C ALA A 133 -16.02 15.57 6.49
N SER A 134 -17.23 15.12 6.82
CA SER A 134 -18.42 15.98 6.87
C SER A 134 -18.69 16.39 8.31
N GLY A 135 -18.75 17.69 8.56
CA GLY A 135 -19.08 18.29 9.84
C GLY A 135 -20.59 18.36 10.08
N THR A 136 -20.96 18.68 11.31
CA THR A 136 -22.36 18.67 11.76
C THR A 136 -23.23 19.72 11.07
N ASN A 137 -22.61 20.81 10.60
CA ASN A 137 -23.27 21.96 9.99
C ASN A 137 -23.41 21.85 8.44
N GLY A 138 -23.11 20.69 7.85
CA GLY A 138 -23.09 20.50 6.40
C GLY A 138 -21.83 21.06 5.72
N ASP A 139 -20.83 21.43 6.51
CA ASP A 139 -19.49 21.73 6.06
C ASP A 139 -18.73 20.44 5.75
N VAL A 140 -17.87 20.47 4.73
CA VAL A 140 -16.98 19.36 4.40
C VAL A 140 -15.55 19.84 4.46
N PHE A 141 -14.75 19.15 5.26
CA PHE A 141 -13.31 19.31 5.33
C PHE A 141 -12.62 18.45 4.27
N TYR A 142 -11.68 19.05 3.54
CA TYR A 142 -10.82 18.41 2.57
C TYR A 142 -9.38 18.71 2.95
N GLY A 143 -8.61 17.70 3.35
CA GLY A 143 -7.29 17.96 3.89
C GLY A 143 -6.46 16.73 4.16
N VAL A 144 -5.44 16.95 4.97
CA VAL A 144 -4.50 15.96 5.43
C VAL A 144 -4.52 15.94 6.96
N ILE A 145 -4.49 14.74 7.52
CA ILE A 145 -4.17 14.52 8.92
C ILE A 145 -2.66 14.33 9.03
N VAL A 146 -2.04 15.11 9.92
CA VAL A 146 -0.65 14.98 10.32
C VAL A 146 -0.65 14.25 11.66
N CYS A 147 -0.26 12.97 11.64
CA CYS A 147 -0.06 12.20 12.86
C CYS A 147 1.26 12.65 13.49
N CYS A 148 1.19 13.07 14.75
CA CYS A 148 2.36 13.40 15.57
C CYS A 148 2.52 12.33 16.65
N THR A 149 3.63 12.37 17.39
CA THR A 149 3.91 11.34 18.41
C THR A 149 2.84 11.23 19.50
N ASP A 150 2.14 12.30 19.84
CA ASP A 150 1.16 12.37 20.94
C ASP A 150 -0.18 13.02 20.56
N SER A 151 -0.35 13.41 19.29
CA SER A 151 -1.47 14.23 18.85
C SER A 151 -1.70 14.10 17.34
N MET A 152 -2.85 14.57 16.87
CA MET A 152 -3.15 14.70 15.45
C MET A 152 -3.53 16.14 15.12
N LEU A 153 -3.13 16.58 13.94
CA LEU A 153 -3.46 17.90 13.42
C LEU A 153 -4.11 17.73 12.05
N ALA A 154 -5.10 18.57 11.75
CA ALA A 154 -5.74 18.59 10.44
C ALA A 154 -5.43 19.89 9.71
N ILE A 155 -4.86 19.79 8.52
CA ILE A 155 -4.54 20.93 7.66
C ILE A 155 -5.30 20.76 6.36
N GLY A 156 -6.07 21.76 5.96
CA GLY A 156 -6.88 21.65 4.75
C GLY A 156 -7.83 22.81 4.52
N TYR A 157 -8.92 22.51 3.83
CA TYR A 157 -9.93 23.46 3.38
C TYR A 157 -11.30 23.04 3.88
N ILE A 158 -12.09 24.00 4.36
CA ILE A 158 -13.48 23.78 4.73
C ILE A 158 -14.38 24.37 3.63
N ARG A 159 -15.32 23.56 3.13
CA ARG A 159 -16.31 24.00 2.14
C ARG A 159 -17.73 23.78 2.67
N ASN A 160 -18.52 24.85 2.69
CA ASN A 160 -19.93 24.79 3.04
C ASN A 160 -20.79 24.37 1.84
N GLN A 161 -21.51 23.25 1.94
CA GLN A 161 -22.37 22.78 0.83
C GLN A 161 -23.59 23.68 0.59
N MET A 162 -24.14 24.36 1.61
CA MET A 162 -25.36 25.16 1.46
C MET A 162 -25.17 26.43 0.62
N LYS A 163 -23.94 26.97 0.54
CA LYS A 163 -23.64 28.14 -0.31
C LYS A 163 -23.39 27.81 -1.78
N ALA A 164 -23.28 26.52 -2.16
CA ALA A 164 -22.96 26.10 -3.53
C ALA A 164 -24.14 26.23 -4.53
N GLY A 165 -25.37 26.44 -4.04
CA GLY A 165 -26.57 26.60 -4.88
C GLY A 165 -26.80 28.02 -5.43
N SER A 166 -26.05 29.03 -4.96
CA SER A 166 -26.17 30.42 -5.42
C SER A 166 -25.06 30.73 -6.42
N ARG A 167 -25.42 31.06 -7.67
CA ARG A 167 -24.51 31.47 -8.75
C ARG A 167 -23.90 32.87 -8.54
N VAL A 168 -23.52 33.24 -7.33
CA VAL A 168 -22.98 34.57 -7.02
C VAL A 168 -21.65 34.45 -6.27
N SER A 169 -20.62 35.07 -6.86
CA SER A 169 -19.26 35.35 -6.39
C SER A 169 -18.35 34.17 -6.05
N VAL A 170 -17.49 33.88 -7.03
CA VAL A 170 -16.11 33.37 -6.90
C VAL A 170 -15.34 34.35 -6.02
N GLU A 171 -15.41 34.19 -4.70
CA GLU A 171 -14.60 34.96 -3.75
C GLU A 171 -14.56 34.24 -2.39
N SER A 172 -13.95 33.06 -2.40
CA SER A 172 -13.15 32.56 -1.29
C SER A 172 -12.33 31.41 -1.87
N ASP A 173 -11.20 31.74 -2.48
CA ASP A 173 -10.06 30.83 -2.46
C ASP A 173 -9.83 30.51 -0.99
N ALA A 174 -10.43 29.42 -0.51
CA ALA A 174 -10.30 29.01 0.87
C ALA A 174 -8.80 28.94 1.14
N VAL A 175 -8.31 29.78 2.03
CA VAL A 175 -6.94 29.73 2.52
C VAL A 175 -6.77 28.37 3.17
N CYS A 176 -5.62 27.72 2.98
CA CYS A 176 -5.35 26.49 3.69
C CYS A 176 -5.28 26.82 5.19
N THR A 177 -6.02 26.10 6.01
CA THR A 177 -6.09 26.36 7.45
C THR A 177 -5.72 25.12 8.25
N LEU A 178 -4.96 25.32 9.31
CA LEU A 178 -4.83 24.38 10.41
C LEU A 178 -6.10 24.48 11.26
N LEU A 179 -6.78 23.36 11.48
CA LEU A 179 -7.94 23.31 12.37
C LEU A 179 -7.48 23.50 13.82
N ASP A 180 -8.22 24.32 14.57
CA ASP A 180 -8.06 24.35 16.03
C ASP A 180 -8.66 23.08 16.67
N ASN A 181 -8.43 22.90 17.97
CA ASN A 181 -8.86 21.68 18.68
C ASN A 181 -10.39 21.49 18.68
N ASP A 182 -11.17 22.57 18.72
CA ASP A 182 -12.63 22.51 18.77
C ASP A 182 -13.19 22.14 17.39
N GLN A 183 -12.65 22.75 16.33
CA GLN A 183 -12.94 22.40 14.94
C GLN A 183 -12.52 20.96 14.63
N PHE A 184 -11.32 20.56 15.06
CA PHE A 184 -10.83 19.20 14.87
C PHE A 184 -11.77 18.18 15.53
N ALA A 185 -12.20 18.43 16.77
CA ALA A 185 -13.13 17.57 17.48
C ALA A 185 -14.55 17.57 16.86
N GLU A 186 -14.96 18.64 16.17
CA GLU A 186 -16.23 18.66 15.44
C GLU A 186 -16.21 17.71 14.23
N PHE A 187 -15.12 17.72 13.45
CA PHE A 187 -14.98 16.85 12.28
C PHE A 187 -14.56 15.42 12.63
N PHE A 188 -13.78 15.27 13.70
CA PHE A 188 -13.11 14.01 14.07
C PHE A 188 -13.16 13.73 15.58
N PRO A 189 -14.36 13.57 16.19
CA PRO A 189 -14.48 13.39 17.63
C PRO A 189 -13.75 12.14 18.13
N GLU A 190 -13.76 11.06 17.36
CA GLU A 190 -13.07 9.81 17.71
C GLU A 190 -11.55 9.91 17.58
N PHE A 191 -11.03 10.81 16.74
CA PHE A 191 -9.58 11.01 16.59
C PHE A 191 -9.04 12.00 17.63
N ALA A 192 -9.85 12.96 18.06
CA ALA A 192 -9.47 13.93 19.09
C ALA A 192 -9.13 13.28 20.44
N THR A 193 -9.66 12.08 20.69
CA THR A 193 -9.40 11.31 21.92
C THR A 193 -8.29 10.27 21.77
N PHE A 194 -7.75 10.10 20.56
CA PHE A 194 -6.73 9.10 20.27
C PHE A 194 -5.34 9.63 20.61
N THR A 195 -4.58 8.89 21.42
CA THR A 195 -3.30 9.35 22.01
C THR A 195 -2.10 8.47 21.69
N HIS A 196 -2.30 7.37 20.96
CA HIS A 196 -1.20 6.46 20.59
C HIS A 196 -0.45 7.01 19.38
N THR A 197 0.86 6.75 19.32
CA THR A 197 1.71 7.17 18.21
C THR A 197 1.41 6.35 16.96
N ILE A 198 0.73 6.94 15.97
CA ILE A 198 0.39 6.27 14.71
C ILE A 198 1.61 6.21 13.79
N MET A 199 1.90 5.02 13.27
CA MET A 199 2.99 4.76 12.33
C MET A 199 2.48 4.48 10.92
N ALA A 200 1.34 3.79 10.81
CA ALA A 200 0.75 3.40 9.54
C ALA A 200 -0.77 3.62 9.54
N VAL A 201 -1.30 4.04 8.40
CA VAL A 201 -2.74 4.27 8.20
C VAL A 201 -3.14 3.67 6.86
N ASP A 202 -4.28 3.00 6.84
CA ASP A 202 -4.93 2.62 5.60
C ASP A 202 -6.43 2.93 5.66
N ILE A 203 -6.99 3.33 4.52
CA ILE A 203 -8.38 3.76 4.37
C ILE A 203 -8.98 3.03 3.18
N LEU A 204 -10.00 2.22 3.46
CA LEU A 204 -10.68 1.43 2.45
C LEU A 204 -12.16 1.73 2.46
N THR A 205 -12.74 1.99 1.28
CA THR A 205 -14.20 2.11 1.14
C THR A 205 -14.73 1.00 0.28
N SER A 206 -15.92 0.49 0.64
CA SER A 206 -16.59 -0.52 -0.16
C SER A 206 -17.01 0.06 -1.52
N PRO A 207 -16.89 -0.72 -2.60
CA PRO A 207 -17.31 -0.31 -3.94
C PRO A 207 -18.83 -0.29 -4.10
N GLU A 208 -19.54 -1.15 -3.37
CA GLU A 208 -20.99 -1.39 -3.56
C GLU A 208 -21.83 -0.95 -2.35
N THR A 209 -21.24 -0.94 -1.16
CA THR A 209 -21.94 -0.55 0.07
C THR A 209 -21.48 0.83 0.52
N ASP A 210 -22.37 1.57 1.18
CA ASP A 210 -22.05 2.84 1.83
C ASP A 210 -21.28 2.62 3.13
N GLN A 211 -20.23 1.80 3.09
CA GLN A 211 -19.38 1.46 4.23
C GLN A 211 -17.93 1.78 3.92
N GLY A 212 -17.16 2.08 4.95
CA GLY A 212 -15.72 2.16 4.84
C GLY A 212 -15.04 2.00 6.19
N TRP A 213 -13.73 1.85 6.11
CA TRP A 213 -12.86 1.48 7.19
C TRP A 213 -11.62 2.35 7.19
N ILE A 214 -11.17 2.70 8.40
CA ILE A 214 -9.87 3.34 8.64
C ILE A 214 -9.16 2.47 9.66
N VAL A 215 -7.91 2.11 9.40
CA VAL A 215 -7.08 1.39 10.34
C VAL A 215 -5.87 2.22 10.72
N PHE A 216 -5.57 2.26 12.02
CA PHE A 216 -4.34 2.84 12.57
C PHE A 216 -3.45 1.73 13.12
N GLY A 217 -2.21 1.67 12.67
CA GLY A 217 -1.14 0.87 13.26
C GLY A 217 -0.22 1.75 14.10
N CYS A 218 -0.03 1.40 15.37
CA CYS A 218 0.69 2.23 16.33
C CYS A 218 2.06 1.67 16.72
N ALA A 219 2.94 2.57 17.20
CA ALA A 219 4.30 2.24 17.62
C ALA A 219 4.35 1.30 18.85
N ASP A 220 3.29 1.27 19.65
CA ASP A 220 3.16 0.41 20.84
C ASP A 220 2.47 -0.94 20.55
N GLY A 221 2.24 -1.25 19.28
CA GLY A 221 1.59 -2.49 18.86
C GLY A 221 0.07 -2.46 18.87
N LEU A 222 -0.56 -1.33 19.23
CA LEU A 222 -2.01 -1.19 19.08
C LEU A 222 -2.38 -1.04 17.61
N VAL A 223 -3.34 -1.84 17.16
CA VAL A 223 -4.03 -1.67 15.88
C VAL A 223 -5.49 -1.35 16.16
N ARG A 224 -5.96 -0.18 15.71
CA ARG A 224 -7.34 0.26 15.89
C ARG A 224 -8.02 0.38 14.53
N VAL A 225 -9.13 -0.33 14.38
CA VAL A 225 -9.95 -0.32 13.16
C VAL A 225 -11.26 0.41 13.44
N TYR A 226 -11.54 1.44 12.66
CA TYR A 226 -12.78 2.18 12.63
C TYR A 226 -13.61 1.70 11.45
N HIS A 227 -14.89 1.43 11.68
CA HIS A 227 -15.87 1.08 10.64
C HIS A 227 -17.02 2.08 10.68
N GLY A 228 -17.19 2.82 9.60
CA GLY A 228 -18.17 3.91 9.48
C GLY A 228 -19.01 3.82 8.22
N GLN A 229 -19.91 4.79 8.06
CA GLN A 229 -20.74 4.92 6.87
C GLN A 229 -20.07 5.86 5.87
N LYS A 230 -20.14 5.52 4.59
CA LYS A 230 -19.69 6.38 3.50
C LYS A 230 -20.83 7.30 3.09
N LEU A 231 -20.61 8.62 3.15
CA LEU A 231 -21.53 9.62 2.62
C LEU A 231 -20.82 10.40 1.50
N GLY A 232 -21.11 10.04 0.26
CA GLY A 232 -20.38 10.56 -0.89
C GLY A 232 -18.91 10.14 -0.87
N ARG A 233 -18.01 11.11 -0.69
CA ARG A 233 -16.56 10.87 -0.55
C ARG A 233 -16.06 10.89 0.90
N CYS A 234 -16.91 11.24 1.86
CA CYS A 234 -16.54 11.34 3.26
C CYS A 234 -16.84 10.02 3.97
N LEU A 235 -15.90 9.58 4.82
CA LEU A 235 -16.18 8.54 5.79
C LEU A 235 -16.66 9.21 7.08
N CYS A 236 -17.88 8.87 7.50
CA CYS A 236 -18.56 9.55 8.60
C CYS A 236 -18.83 8.58 9.75
N GLY A 237 -18.70 9.11 10.97
CA GLY A 237 -19.12 8.45 12.18
C GLY A 237 -20.65 8.40 12.33
N PRO A 238 -21.16 7.76 13.40
CA PRO A 238 -20.37 7.14 14.48
C PRO A 238 -19.62 5.89 14.00
N PHE A 239 -18.35 5.77 14.39
CA PHE A 239 -17.54 4.61 14.03
C PHE A 239 -17.74 3.45 15.02
N LYS A 240 -17.87 2.24 14.50
CA LYS A 240 -17.62 1.01 15.28
C LYS A 240 -16.11 0.83 15.36
N VAL A 241 -15.60 0.62 16.57
CA VAL A 241 -14.16 0.51 16.83
C VAL A 241 -13.81 -0.91 17.23
N LYS A 242 -12.71 -1.44 16.69
CA LYS A 242 -12.12 -2.71 17.10
C LYS A 242 -10.63 -2.52 17.37
N ASP A 243 -10.20 -2.93 18.55
CA ASP A 243 -8.82 -2.86 19.00
C ASP A 243 -8.17 -4.23 18.98
N ILE A 244 -6.95 -4.30 18.46
CA ILE A 244 -6.12 -5.49 18.38
C ILE A 244 -4.76 -5.10 18.95
N GLN A 245 -4.31 -5.81 19.99
CA GLN A 245 -3.01 -5.56 20.60
C GLN A 245 -1.99 -6.58 20.10
N LEU A 246 -0.88 -6.09 19.57
CA LEU A 246 0.28 -6.87 19.13
C LEU A 246 1.46 -6.68 20.09
N ASN A 247 2.46 -7.54 19.94
CA ASN A 247 3.64 -7.59 20.82
C ASN A 247 4.81 -6.71 20.35
N GLY A 248 4.65 -5.98 19.25
CA GLY A 248 5.72 -5.14 18.68
C GLY A 248 5.17 -3.95 17.88
N PRO A 249 6.04 -2.98 17.53
CA PRO A 249 5.63 -1.81 16.76
C PRO A 249 5.07 -2.17 15.40
N VAL A 250 3.91 -1.62 15.06
CA VAL A 250 3.28 -1.82 13.75
C VAL A 250 4.00 -1.00 12.69
N THR A 251 4.43 -1.63 11.61
CA THR A 251 5.17 -0.99 10.51
C THR A 251 4.28 -0.67 9.31
N SER A 252 3.33 -1.56 9.00
CA SER A 252 2.35 -1.34 7.93
C SER A 252 1.05 -2.10 8.19
N VAL A 253 -0.05 -1.53 7.70
CA VAL A 253 -1.41 -2.06 7.76
C VAL A 253 -2.02 -1.99 6.37
N ALA A 254 -2.74 -3.04 5.95
CA ALA A 254 -3.42 -3.07 4.66
C ALA A 254 -4.79 -3.74 4.80
N LEU A 255 -5.85 -2.98 4.54
CA LEU A 255 -7.23 -3.47 4.49
C LEU A 255 -7.50 -4.09 3.12
N PHE A 256 -8.30 -5.15 3.11
CA PHE A 256 -8.79 -5.73 1.86
C PHE A 256 -10.19 -6.30 2.04
N LEU A 257 -10.99 -6.26 0.98
CA LEU A 257 -12.35 -6.77 0.99
C LEU A 257 -12.40 -8.15 0.34
N LYS A 258 -13.13 -9.06 0.94
CA LYS A 258 -13.47 -10.36 0.34
C LYS A 258 -14.99 -10.53 0.29
N ARG A 259 -15.50 -11.13 -0.78
CA ARG A 259 -16.92 -11.49 -0.87
C ARG A 259 -17.17 -12.78 -0.08
N SER A 260 -18.18 -12.77 0.78
CA SER A 260 -18.66 -13.99 1.43
C SER A 260 -19.42 -14.87 0.44
N ALA A 261 -19.01 -16.13 0.28
CA ALA A 261 -19.71 -17.12 -0.53
C ALA A 261 -20.76 -17.94 0.25
N MET A 262 -21.17 -17.52 1.46
CA MET A 262 -22.07 -18.30 2.31
C MET A 262 -23.57 -17.96 2.13
N GLY A 263 -24.29 -18.91 1.52
CA GLY A 263 -25.71 -19.20 1.78
C GLY A 263 -26.74 -18.59 0.81
N GLU A 264 -27.72 -19.41 0.43
CA GLU A 264 -28.84 -19.20 -0.53
C GLU A 264 -29.81 -18.02 -0.24
N THR A 265 -29.37 -16.95 0.42
CA THR A 265 -30.18 -15.77 0.72
C THR A 265 -29.48 -14.49 0.28
N THR A 266 -29.65 -14.17 -1.00
CA THR A 266 -29.82 -12.84 -1.65
C THR A 266 -29.05 -11.57 -1.20
N SER A 267 -27.98 -11.64 -0.40
CA SER A 267 -27.07 -10.49 -0.24
C SER A 267 -25.63 -10.96 -0.01
N SER A 268 -24.80 -10.90 -1.04
CA SER A 268 -23.35 -11.02 -0.92
C SER A 268 -22.82 -9.86 -0.09
N THR A 269 -22.54 -10.08 1.19
CA THR A 269 -21.93 -9.06 2.05
C THR A 269 -20.42 -9.08 1.89
N TRP A 270 -19.84 -7.90 1.66
CA TRP A 270 -18.39 -7.70 1.68
C TRP A 270 -17.88 -7.78 3.11
N HIS A 271 -16.86 -8.60 3.34
CA HIS A 271 -16.17 -8.72 4.61
C HIS A 271 -14.86 -7.95 4.54
N CYS A 272 -14.61 -7.15 5.58
CA CYS A 272 -13.38 -6.39 5.72
C CYS A 272 -12.35 -7.23 6.49
N ASN A 273 -11.20 -7.42 5.86
CA ASN A 273 -10.06 -8.15 6.39
C ASN A 273 -8.87 -7.19 6.51
N LEU A 274 -7.86 -7.59 7.28
CA LEU A 274 -6.71 -6.75 7.58
C LEU A 274 -5.42 -7.58 7.62
N LEU A 275 -4.43 -7.15 6.86
CA LEU A 275 -3.04 -7.54 7.00
C LEU A 275 -2.32 -6.54 7.91
N VAL A 276 -1.60 -7.04 8.91
CA VAL A 276 -0.73 -6.24 9.78
C VAL A 276 0.69 -6.78 9.75
N THR A 277 1.66 -5.87 9.65
CA THR A 277 3.08 -6.18 9.75
C THR A 277 3.70 -5.45 10.94
N CYS A 278 4.66 -6.09 11.59
CA CYS A 278 5.36 -5.54 12.74
C CYS A 278 6.87 -5.49 12.50
N ALA A 279 7.53 -4.48 13.07
CA ALA A 279 9.00 -4.38 13.05
C ALA A 279 9.65 -5.56 13.77
N ILE A 280 9.04 -6.00 14.86
CA ILE A 280 9.51 -7.11 15.69
C ILE A 280 8.40 -8.15 15.72
N GLY A 281 8.65 -9.32 15.15
CA GLY A 281 7.72 -10.46 15.17
C GLY A 281 7.21 -10.83 13.79
N GLN A 282 5.92 -11.16 13.71
CA GLN A 282 5.29 -11.82 12.56
C GLN A 282 4.34 -10.88 11.82
N ALA A 283 4.03 -11.22 10.57
CA ALA A 283 2.89 -10.65 9.86
C ALA A 283 1.62 -11.45 10.18
N LEU A 284 0.51 -10.76 10.44
CA LEU A 284 -0.76 -11.36 10.83
C LEU A 284 -1.89 -10.94 9.88
N VAL A 285 -2.80 -11.88 9.63
CA VAL A 285 -4.00 -11.67 8.83
C VAL A 285 -5.22 -11.87 9.69
N TYR A 286 -6.06 -10.84 9.77
CA TYR A 286 -7.34 -10.86 10.45
C TYR A 286 -8.46 -10.88 9.42
N GLU A 287 -9.23 -11.96 9.42
CA GLU A 287 -10.39 -12.09 8.53
C GLU A 287 -11.68 -11.74 9.25
N ASP A 288 -12.63 -11.20 8.49
CA ASP A 288 -13.98 -10.85 8.95
C ASP A 288 -13.98 -10.05 10.26
N LEU A 289 -13.33 -8.88 10.24
CA LEU A 289 -13.08 -8.04 11.43
C LEU A 289 -14.35 -7.69 12.21
N PHE A 290 -15.49 -7.55 11.54
CA PHE A 290 -16.77 -7.18 12.15
C PHE A 290 -17.84 -8.28 12.01
N GLY A 291 -17.40 -9.52 11.76
CA GLY A 291 -18.23 -10.69 11.56
C GLY A 291 -19.01 -11.15 12.78
N ALA A 292 -19.97 -12.06 12.54
CA ALA A 292 -20.84 -12.62 13.57
C ALA A 292 -20.09 -13.45 14.63
N PHE A 293 -18.90 -13.95 14.28
CA PHE A 293 -18.00 -14.62 15.21
C PHE A 293 -16.88 -13.66 15.55
N ASP A 294 -17.14 -12.72 16.46
CA ASP A 294 -16.14 -11.81 17.02
C ASP A 294 -15.14 -12.60 17.87
N ARG A 295 -14.31 -13.39 17.20
CA ARG A 295 -13.20 -14.14 17.79
C ARG A 295 -12.04 -13.16 17.92
N ILE A 296 -12.11 -12.37 18.98
CA ILE A 296 -10.97 -11.60 19.49
C ILE A 296 -9.76 -12.54 19.55
N GLY A 297 -8.73 -12.27 18.73
CA GLY A 297 -7.44 -12.97 18.81
C GLY A 297 -7.15 -14.07 17.77
N ASN A 298 -8.01 -14.32 16.78
CA ASN A 298 -7.78 -15.36 15.76
C ASN A 298 -7.05 -14.86 14.50
N GLY A 299 -6.06 -13.98 14.65
CA GLY A 299 -5.21 -13.61 13.51
C GLY A 299 -4.39 -14.82 13.07
N GLU A 300 -4.35 -15.10 11.76
CA GLU A 300 -3.45 -16.10 11.20
C GLU A 300 -2.07 -15.50 11.02
N VAL A 301 -1.06 -16.15 11.60
CA VAL A 301 0.35 -15.81 11.43
C VAL A 301 0.83 -16.33 10.08
N LEU A 302 1.40 -15.44 9.27
CA LEU A 302 2.01 -15.80 8.00
C LEU A 302 3.30 -16.59 8.22
N MET A 303 3.38 -17.77 7.57
CA MET A 303 4.52 -18.69 7.66
C MET A 303 5.83 -17.99 7.26
N ASP A 304 6.89 -18.24 8.02
CA ASP A 304 8.25 -17.70 7.81
C ASP A 304 8.36 -16.17 7.82
N SER A 305 7.31 -15.45 8.22
CA SER A 305 7.38 -13.99 8.29
C SER A 305 8.35 -13.51 9.38
N ASP A 306 8.52 -14.29 10.44
CA ASP A 306 9.50 -14.09 11.52
C ASP A 306 10.91 -14.66 11.23
N ALA A 307 11.09 -15.33 10.09
CA ALA A 307 12.41 -15.80 9.69
C ALA A 307 13.35 -14.65 9.27
N PHE A 308 12.81 -13.43 9.15
CA PHE A 308 13.52 -12.23 8.73
C PHE A 308 13.49 -11.19 9.85
N ASP A 309 14.59 -10.45 10.04
CA ASP A 309 14.79 -9.58 11.21
C ASP A 309 13.64 -8.58 11.45
N SER A 310 13.23 -7.88 10.39
CA SER A 310 12.17 -6.86 10.46
C SER A 310 11.40 -6.75 9.16
N ILE A 311 10.08 -6.64 9.28
CA ILE A 311 9.16 -6.38 8.16
C ILE A 311 8.83 -4.88 8.16
N PHE A 312 9.13 -4.19 7.06
CA PHE A 312 8.91 -2.75 6.96
C PHE A 312 7.63 -2.39 6.20
N ALA A 313 7.24 -3.20 5.21
CA ALA A 313 6.09 -2.92 4.37
C ALA A 313 5.26 -4.18 4.14
N GLY A 314 3.93 -4.00 4.06
CA GLY A 314 3.00 -5.04 3.66
C GLY A 314 1.89 -4.43 2.82
N ILE A 315 1.61 -5.02 1.64
CA ILE A 315 0.48 -4.61 0.80
C ILE A 315 -0.36 -5.82 0.39
N THR A 316 -1.60 -5.52 0.00
CA THR A 316 -2.51 -6.44 -0.66
C THR A 316 -2.52 -6.14 -2.16
N ALA A 317 -2.39 -7.18 -2.99
CA ALA A 317 -2.33 -7.04 -4.44
C ALA A 317 -2.79 -8.33 -5.14
N ASP A 318 -3.50 -8.21 -6.25
CA ASP A 318 -3.80 -9.33 -7.15
C ASP A 318 -2.66 -9.44 -8.17
N ILE A 319 -1.61 -10.17 -7.82
CA ILE A 319 -0.35 -10.19 -8.57
C ILE A 319 -0.33 -11.22 -9.70
N ASP A 320 -1.24 -12.22 -9.67
CA ASP A 320 -1.43 -13.15 -10.79
C ASP A 320 -2.69 -12.86 -11.63
N LEU A 321 -3.38 -11.76 -11.33
CA LEU A 321 -4.52 -11.25 -12.09
C LEU A 321 -5.64 -12.30 -12.19
N ASP A 322 -5.90 -13.02 -11.09
CA ASP A 322 -6.99 -13.99 -11.00
C ASP A 322 -8.22 -13.47 -10.25
N GLY A 323 -8.14 -12.26 -9.69
CA GLY A 323 -9.22 -11.59 -8.97
C GLY A 323 -9.23 -11.87 -7.47
N GLU A 324 -8.39 -12.77 -6.97
CA GLU A 324 -8.14 -12.95 -5.54
C GLU A 324 -6.94 -12.12 -5.07
N VAL A 325 -6.85 -11.90 -3.76
CA VAL A 325 -5.82 -11.03 -3.19
C VAL A 325 -4.66 -11.87 -2.68
N GLU A 326 -3.44 -11.52 -3.10
CA GLU A 326 -2.19 -11.94 -2.49
C GLU A 326 -1.63 -10.87 -1.54
N PHE A 327 -0.71 -11.30 -0.68
CA PHE A 327 0.05 -10.40 0.18
C PHE A 327 1.51 -10.33 -0.24
N LEU A 328 2.06 -9.13 -0.27
CA LEU A 328 3.47 -8.88 -0.49
C LEU A 328 4.07 -8.20 0.74
N LEU A 329 5.15 -8.77 1.27
CA LEU A 329 5.88 -8.22 2.41
C LEU A 329 7.30 -7.81 2.00
N GLY A 330 7.70 -6.61 2.39
CA GLY A 330 9.05 -6.08 2.25
C GLY A 330 9.82 -6.18 3.58
N THR A 331 11.02 -6.73 3.53
CA THR A 331 11.86 -6.93 4.74
C THR A 331 13.18 -6.15 4.65
N ASP A 332 13.80 -5.93 5.82
CA ASP A 332 15.15 -5.36 5.92
C ASP A 332 16.23 -6.26 5.29
N SER A 333 16.00 -7.57 5.34
CA SER A 333 16.92 -8.59 4.82
C SER A 333 17.02 -8.65 3.28
N GLN A 334 16.49 -7.65 2.57
CA GLN A 334 16.45 -7.57 1.10
C GLN A 334 15.63 -8.69 0.46
N VAL A 335 14.74 -9.32 1.23
CA VAL A 335 13.86 -10.38 0.77
C VAL A 335 12.44 -9.84 0.73
N MET A 336 11.78 -10.01 -0.42
CA MET A 336 10.34 -9.86 -0.54
C MET A 336 9.70 -11.24 -0.33
N LEU A 337 8.53 -11.26 0.32
CA LEU A 337 7.74 -12.48 0.54
C LEU A 337 6.38 -12.29 -0.10
N ALA A 338 5.88 -13.35 -0.76
CA ALA A 338 4.55 -13.36 -1.35
C ALA A 338 3.72 -14.50 -0.75
N TYR A 339 2.45 -14.23 -0.47
CA TYR A 339 1.51 -15.18 0.10
C TYR A 339 0.22 -15.22 -0.70
N LYS A 340 -0.31 -16.42 -0.90
CA LYS A 340 -1.60 -16.64 -1.54
C LYS A 340 -2.46 -17.55 -0.67
N GLU A 341 -3.76 -17.37 -0.74
CA GLU A 341 -4.71 -18.28 -0.10
C GLU A 341 -4.62 -19.66 -0.75
N LYS A 342 -4.61 -20.72 0.07
CA LYS A 342 -4.69 -22.08 -0.41
C LYS A 342 -6.10 -22.32 -0.92
N GLY A 343 -6.27 -22.36 -2.24
CA GLY A 343 -7.54 -22.73 -2.84
C GLY A 343 -7.96 -24.14 -2.42
N ASP A 344 -9.27 -24.35 -2.21
CA ASP A 344 -9.86 -25.70 -2.07
C ASP A 344 -9.72 -26.54 -3.36
N ASP A 345 -9.23 -25.93 -4.44
CA ASP A 345 -9.21 -26.42 -5.83
C ASP A 345 -7.86 -27.00 -6.31
N ASP A 346 -6.96 -27.43 -5.41
CA ASP A 346 -5.81 -28.27 -5.81
C ASP A 346 -6.22 -29.64 -6.40
N ASN A 347 -7.53 -29.90 -6.54
CA ASN A 347 -8.10 -31.12 -7.10
C ASN A 347 -9.15 -30.90 -8.22
N SER A 348 -9.29 -29.68 -8.78
CA SER A 348 -10.16 -29.44 -9.94
C SER A 348 -9.37 -29.06 -11.19
N SER A 349 -9.80 -29.64 -12.30
CA SER A 349 -9.01 -29.93 -13.49
C SER A 349 -8.75 -28.71 -14.39
N CYS A 350 -7.59 -28.07 -14.25
CA CYS A 350 -6.97 -27.21 -15.28
C CYS A 350 -5.43 -27.29 -15.29
N LYS A 351 -4.83 -28.42 -14.88
CA LYS A 351 -3.42 -28.73 -15.17
C LYS A 351 -3.32 -29.50 -16.49
N ALA A 352 -3.38 -28.79 -17.61
CA ALA A 352 -3.09 -29.38 -18.91
C ALA A 352 -2.52 -28.37 -19.91
N MET A 353 -1.55 -27.53 -19.51
CA MET A 353 -0.56 -26.99 -20.47
C MET A 353 0.58 -26.25 -19.75
N GLU A 354 1.33 -26.94 -18.90
CA GLU A 354 2.60 -26.43 -18.38
C GLU A 354 3.55 -27.60 -18.08
N SER A 355 3.93 -28.31 -19.13
CA SER A 355 5.11 -29.18 -19.14
C SER A 355 5.49 -29.47 -20.58
N SER A 356 6.48 -28.74 -21.12
CA SER A 356 7.42 -29.17 -22.17
C SER A 356 8.22 -27.98 -22.68
N ILE A 357 9.26 -27.58 -21.96
CA ILE A 357 10.48 -27.04 -22.58
C ILE A 357 11.65 -27.78 -21.93
N GLU A 358 11.89 -29.01 -22.39
CA GLU A 358 13.19 -29.66 -22.21
C GLU A 358 14.14 -29.10 -23.26
N LEU A 359 15.12 -28.31 -22.83
CA LEU A 359 16.27 -27.95 -23.66
C LEU A 359 17.27 -29.11 -23.62
N SER A 360 17.26 -29.90 -24.69
CA SER A 360 18.29 -30.92 -24.97
C SER A 360 19.64 -30.24 -25.27
N VAL A 361 20.64 -30.45 -24.42
CA VAL A 361 22.04 -30.16 -24.74
C VAL A 361 22.75 -31.47 -25.00
N ASP A 362 23.19 -31.61 -26.25
CA ASP A 362 23.83 -32.78 -26.85
C ASP A 362 25.24 -33.00 -26.26
N GLU A 363 25.51 -34.22 -25.80
CA GLU A 363 26.83 -34.67 -25.34
C GLU A 363 27.75 -34.94 -26.53
N THR A 364 28.82 -34.17 -26.70
CA THR A 364 30.04 -34.65 -27.38
C THR A 364 31.30 -34.10 -26.69
N LEU A 365 31.99 -34.97 -25.96
CA LEU A 365 33.39 -34.77 -25.52
C LEU A 365 34.35 -35.12 -26.66
N PRO A 366 35.56 -34.54 -26.68
CA PRO A 366 36.69 -35.38 -26.28
C PRO A 366 37.71 -34.72 -25.35
N VAL A 367 38.43 -35.62 -24.69
CA VAL A 367 39.45 -35.52 -23.66
C VAL A 367 40.70 -34.74 -24.10
N ASN A 368 41.28 -33.92 -23.21
CA ASN A 368 42.73 -33.87 -22.98
C ASN A 368 43.10 -33.21 -21.64
N GLU A 369 44.01 -33.89 -20.93
CA GLU A 369 44.64 -33.52 -19.66
C GLU A 369 45.74 -32.46 -19.84
N ASP A 370 45.90 -31.58 -18.84
CA ASP A 370 47.17 -31.13 -18.22
C ASP A 370 47.19 -29.65 -17.74
N ALA A 371 46.94 -29.49 -16.42
CA ALA A 371 47.64 -28.61 -15.45
C ALA A 371 47.48 -27.04 -15.53
N PRO A 372 47.86 -26.27 -14.49
CA PRO A 372 46.90 -25.45 -13.71
C PRO A 372 47.18 -23.92 -13.72
N SER A 373 46.20 -23.07 -13.37
CA SER A 373 46.33 -21.94 -12.43
C SER A 373 45.21 -20.88 -12.49
N LEU A 374 44.90 -20.34 -11.29
CA LEU A 374 44.38 -19.00 -10.96
C LEU A 374 42.85 -18.74 -10.97
N SER A 375 42.30 -18.73 -9.76
CA SER A 375 41.08 -18.06 -9.28
C SER A 375 41.27 -16.51 -9.27
N PRO A 376 40.22 -15.64 -9.15
CA PRO A 376 39.03 -15.80 -8.30
C PRO A 376 37.67 -15.45 -8.92
N LYS A 377 36.67 -16.31 -8.67
CA LYS A 377 35.25 -15.95 -8.63
C LYS A 377 34.75 -16.21 -7.20
N SER A 378 34.63 -15.14 -6.42
CA SER A 378 33.69 -14.99 -5.30
C SER A 378 32.46 -14.34 -5.96
N SER A 379 31.28 -14.94 -5.98
CA SER A 379 30.44 -15.32 -4.86
C SER A 379 29.54 -16.50 -5.27
N GLN A 380 29.68 -17.64 -4.60
CA GLN A 380 28.71 -18.74 -4.66
C GLN A 380 27.60 -18.46 -3.65
N ASN A 381 26.36 -18.55 -4.12
CA ASN A 381 25.14 -18.44 -3.33
C ASN A 381 25.07 -19.61 -2.33
N ILE A 382 24.82 -19.31 -1.06
CA ILE A 382 24.91 -20.26 0.07
C ILE A 382 23.58 -20.96 0.39
N TRP A 383 22.47 -20.71 -0.34
CA TRP A 383 21.15 -21.14 0.14
C TRP A 383 20.29 -21.93 -0.85
N ASP A 384 20.90 -22.64 -1.81
CA ASP A 384 20.16 -23.60 -2.65
C ASP A 384 20.12 -25.04 -2.06
N ASP A 385 20.86 -25.35 -1.00
CA ASP A 385 21.08 -26.75 -0.53
C ASP A 385 20.52 -27.08 0.88
N LEU A 386 19.40 -26.50 1.30
CA LEU A 386 18.72 -26.91 2.55
C LEU A 386 17.29 -27.39 2.31
N GLU A 387 17.14 -28.35 1.38
CA GLU A 387 16.03 -29.30 1.39
C GLU A 387 16.44 -30.62 2.06
N MET A 388 15.65 -31.03 3.05
CA MET A 388 15.58 -32.35 3.71
C MET A 388 16.82 -32.93 4.40
N ILE A 389 16.82 -32.85 5.74
CA ILE A 389 17.51 -33.84 6.60
C ILE A 389 16.44 -34.54 7.47
N PRO A 390 16.22 -35.86 7.34
CA PRO A 390 15.38 -36.61 8.26
C PRO A 390 16.19 -36.92 9.53
N VAL A 391 15.80 -36.36 10.66
CA VAL A 391 16.39 -36.69 11.96
C VAL A 391 15.69 -37.93 12.52
N ALA A 392 16.46 -39.00 12.71
CA ALA A 392 15.99 -40.26 13.28
C ALA A 392 15.63 -40.11 14.77
N ASP A 393 14.52 -40.73 15.15
CA ASP A 393 13.96 -40.80 16.51
C ASP A 393 14.91 -41.41 17.54
N THR A 394 14.99 -40.79 18.74
CA THR A 394 14.98 -41.56 20.00
C THR A 394 14.50 -40.73 21.20
N PHE A 395 13.53 -41.31 21.93
CA PHE A 395 13.00 -41.00 23.27
C PHE A 395 11.76 -40.10 23.44
N VAL A 396 10.64 -40.82 23.49
CA VAL A 396 9.34 -40.64 24.18
C VAL A 396 9.29 -39.64 25.35
N ALA A 397 8.40 -38.65 25.24
CA ALA A 397 7.50 -38.23 26.32
C ALA A 397 6.18 -37.73 25.70
N SER A 398 5.06 -38.25 26.19
CA SER A 398 3.70 -38.02 25.71
C SER A 398 3.27 -36.54 25.82
N SER A 399 3.02 -35.90 24.68
CA SER A 399 2.22 -34.67 24.56
C SER A 399 1.06 -34.92 23.59
N PRO A 400 -0.11 -34.29 23.81
CA PRO A 400 -1.27 -34.50 22.94
C PRO A 400 -0.94 -34.09 21.50
N GLU A 401 -1.47 -34.85 20.54
CA GLU A 401 -1.27 -34.65 19.10
C GLU A 401 -1.42 -33.16 18.72
N PRO A 402 -0.49 -32.59 17.93
CA PRO A 402 -0.68 -31.24 17.44
C PRO A 402 -1.89 -31.26 16.51
N VAL A 403 -2.96 -30.58 16.90
CA VAL A 403 -4.03 -30.20 15.99
C VAL A 403 -3.32 -29.43 14.87
N LEU A 404 -3.22 -30.04 13.68
CA LEU A 404 -2.73 -29.37 12.48
C LEU A 404 -3.69 -28.22 12.22
N VAL A 405 -3.34 -27.02 12.69
CA VAL A 405 -4.01 -25.80 12.28
C VAL A 405 -3.71 -25.68 10.80
N GLN A 406 -4.68 -26.06 9.98
CA GLN A 406 -4.59 -25.93 8.54
C GLN A 406 -4.47 -24.43 8.23
N ARG A 407 -3.27 -24.03 7.83
CA ARG A 407 -2.98 -22.64 7.46
C ARG A 407 -3.70 -22.33 6.16
N LYS A 408 -4.42 -21.23 6.15
CA LYS A 408 -5.17 -20.77 4.99
C LYS A 408 -4.23 -20.08 4.00
N TRP A 409 -3.21 -19.40 4.50
CA TRP A 409 -2.25 -18.66 3.69
C TRP A 409 -0.95 -19.44 3.51
N GLN A 410 -0.51 -19.59 2.26
CA GLN A 410 0.73 -20.29 1.91
C GLN A 410 1.73 -19.33 1.26
N ARG A 411 2.99 -19.50 1.62
CA ARG A 411 4.10 -18.76 1.02
C ARG A 411 4.32 -19.25 -0.41
N LEU A 412 4.40 -18.32 -1.35
CA LEU A 412 4.73 -18.62 -2.74
C LEU A 412 6.23 -18.80 -2.90
N SER A 413 6.64 -19.93 -3.48
CA SER A 413 8.02 -20.16 -3.91
C SER A 413 8.47 -19.08 -4.89
N ARG A 414 9.75 -18.65 -4.81
CA ARG A 414 10.36 -17.72 -5.78
C ARG A 414 10.28 -18.23 -7.22
N SER A 415 10.18 -19.55 -7.44
CA SER A 415 9.96 -20.11 -8.78
C SER A 415 8.65 -19.66 -9.43
N HIS A 416 7.67 -19.21 -8.63
CA HIS A 416 6.38 -18.73 -9.12
C HIS A 416 6.35 -17.22 -9.36
N TRP A 417 7.37 -16.47 -8.93
CA TRP A 417 7.46 -15.02 -9.06
C TRP A 417 8.93 -14.56 -9.02
N ASP A 418 9.42 -14.03 -10.13
CA ASP A 418 10.82 -13.62 -10.27
C ASP A 418 10.95 -12.10 -10.24
N MET A 419 11.29 -11.56 -9.08
CA MET A 419 11.52 -10.13 -8.87
C MET A 419 12.82 -9.94 -8.12
N GLU A 420 13.79 -9.30 -8.78
CA GLU A 420 15.09 -8.98 -8.19
C GLU A 420 15.10 -7.53 -7.70
N THR A 421 15.06 -7.35 -6.38
CA THR A 421 15.25 -6.06 -5.73
C THR A 421 16.52 -6.09 -4.90
N PHE A 422 17.23 -4.96 -4.83
CA PHE A 422 18.45 -4.85 -4.03
C PHE A 422 18.25 -3.85 -2.88
N GLY A 423 18.74 -4.21 -1.70
CA GLY A 423 18.61 -3.40 -0.50
C GLY A 423 17.31 -3.61 0.28
N ALA A 424 17.23 -3.00 1.46
CA ALA A 424 16.08 -3.10 2.36
C ALA A 424 14.82 -2.53 1.70
N ILE A 425 13.68 -3.20 1.83
CA ILE A 425 12.43 -2.77 1.19
C ILE A 425 11.61 -1.96 2.18
N TYR A 426 11.49 -0.65 1.96
CA TYR A 426 10.82 0.27 2.88
C TYR A 426 9.34 0.50 2.55
N SER A 427 8.98 0.45 1.27
CA SER A 427 7.61 0.73 0.83
C SER A 427 7.28 -0.02 -0.46
N LEU A 428 6.03 -0.45 -0.56
CA LEU A 428 5.47 -1.18 -1.70
C LEU A 428 4.19 -0.46 -2.13
N LEU A 429 3.92 -0.41 -3.44
CA LEU A 429 2.67 0.13 -3.97
C LEU A 429 2.24 -0.64 -5.22
N TRP A 430 0.98 -1.08 -5.26
CA TRP A 430 0.36 -1.77 -6.39
C TRP A 430 -0.65 -0.85 -7.06
N ARG A 431 -0.35 -0.38 -8.29
CA ARG A 431 -1.17 0.63 -8.96
C ARG A 431 -0.90 0.73 -10.46
N ASP A 432 -1.94 1.03 -11.23
CA ASP A 432 -1.88 1.42 -12.64
C ASP A 432 -1.36 2.86 -12.80
N VAL A 433 -0.05 2.99 -13.00
CA VAL A 433 0.71 4.23 -13.18
C VAL A 433 0.73 4.64 -14.65
N ASN A 434 0.85 3.71 -15.59
CA ASN A 434 0.96 4.00 -17.02
C ASN A 434 -0.40 4.21 -17.72
N HIS A 435 -1.51 3.91 -17.04
CA HIS A 435 -2.89 4.03 -17.51
C HIS A 435 -3.27 3.08 -18.63
N ASP A 436 -2.63 1.90 -18.70
CA ASP A 436 -3.00 0.82 -19.61
C ASP A 436 -4.10 -0.10 -19.04
N GLY A 437 -4.46 0.08 -17.77
CA GLY A 437 -5.48 -0.69 -17.06
C GLY A 437 -4.96 -1.91 -16.30
N VAL A 438 -3.65 -2.17 -16.35
CA VAL A 438 -2.97 -3.22 -15.57
C VAL A 438 -2.10 -2.55 -14.51
N PRO A 439 -2.24 -2.90 -13.22
CA PRO A 439 -1.40 -2.30 -12.20
C PRO A 439 0.06 -2.73 -12.29
N GLU A 440 0.96 -1.80 -12.01
CA GLU A 440 2.38 -2.06 -11.79
C GLU A 440 2.69 -2.19 -10.30
N LEU A 441 3.75 -2.96 -10.00
CA LEU A 441 4.32 -3.06 -8.68
C LEU A 441 5.52 -2.11 -8.55
N LEU A 442 5.37 -1.12 -7.68
CA LEU A 442 6.42 -0.20 -7.31
C LEU A 442 7.08 -0.69 -6.02
N VAL A 443 8.40 -0.87 -6.06
CA VAL A 443 9.19 -1.26 -4.89
C VAL A 443 10.18 -0.17 -4.56
N ALA A 444 10.01 0.47 -3.41
CA ALA A 444 10.96 1.42 -2.88
C ALA A 444 11.90 0.69 -1.91
N SER A 445 13.10 0.40 -2.40
CA SER A 445 14.16 -0.25 -1.64
C SER A 445 15.04 0.78 -0.94
N SER A 446 16.25 0.41 -0.47
CA SER A 446 17.33 1.32 -0.03
C SER A 446 18.29 1.74 -1.15
N THR A 447 18.14 1.20 -2.35
CA THR A 447 19.00 1.49 -3.52
C THR A 447 18.32 2.36 -4.57
N GLY A 448 16.99 2.28 -4.65
CA GLY A 448 16.23 2.89 -5.72
C GLY A 448 14.75 2.49 -5.69
N ILE A 449 14.00 3.07 -6.61
CA ILE A 449 12.61 2.71 -6.88
C ILE A 449 12.61 1.82 -8.11
N TYR A 450 12.08 0.63 -7.94
CA TYR A 450 11.88 -0.34 -9.01
C TYR A 450 10.43 -0.25 -9.47
N VAL A 451 10.24 -0.25 -10.80
CA VAL A 451 8.92 -0.32 -11.43
C VAL A 451 8.85 -1.65 -12.17
N TYR A 452 7.93 -2.50 -11.74
CA TYR A 452 7.67 -3.80 -12.34
C TYR A 452 6.32 -3.78 -13.05
N GLU A 453 6.33 -3.97 -14.36
CA GLU A 453 5.12 -4.17 -15.15
C GLU A 453 4.83 -5.66 -15.27
N ALA A 454 3.55 -6.02 -15.34
CA ALA A 454 3.15 -7.39 -15.65
C ALA A 454 3.60 -7.77 -17.08
N ASP A 455 3.97 -9.03 -17.29
CA ASP A 455 4.33 -9.52 -18.60
C ASP A 455 3.13 -9.44 -19.57
N PRO A 456 3.25 -8.71 -20.69
CA PRO A 456 2.18 -8.59 -21.67
C PRO A 456 1.66 -9.94 -22.17
N GLU A 457 2.53 -10.95 -22.36
CA GLU A 457 2.09 -12.29 -22.81
C GLU A 457 1.24 -12.98 -21.75
N PHE A 458 1.62 -12.82 -20.47
CA PHE A 458 0.85 -13.35 -19.34
C PHE A 458 -0.52 -12.66 -19.23
N VAL A 459 -0.55 -11.33 -19.35
CA VAL A 459 -1.79 -10.54 -19.30
C VAL A 459 -2.72 -10.94 -20.45
N ILE A 460 -2.21 -11.05 -21.68
CA ILE A 460 -3.01 -11.46 -22.85
C ILE A 460 -3.60 -12.85 -22.63
N LYS A 461 -2.80 -13.82 -22.17
CA LYS A 461 -3.27 -15.19 -21.89
C LYS A 461 -4.41 -15.19 -20.86
N LYS A 462 -4.27 -14.41 -19.77
CA LYS A 462 -5.32 -14.26 -18.74
C LYS A 462 -6.59 -13.64 -19.31
N LEU A 463 -6.46 -12.57 -20.10
CA LEU A 463 -7.59 -11.92 -20.76
C LEU A 463 -8.33 -12.88 -21.70
N GLU A 464 -7.60 -13.67 -22.51
CA GLU A 464 -8.18 -14.68 -23.38
C GLU A 464 -8.95 -15.76 -22.60
N CYS A 465 -8.42 -16.21 -21.46
CA CYS A 465 -9.11 -17.14 -20.57
C CYS A 465 -10.42 -16.55 -20.04
N VAL A 466 -10.42 -15.30 -19.57
CA VAL A 466 -11.62 -14.62 -19.07
C VAL A 466 -12.66 -14.43 -20.18
N LEU A 467 -12.24 -13.98 -21.37
CA LEU A 467 -13.12 -13.83 -22.53
C LEU A 467 -13.76 -15.17 -22.94
N SER A 468 -12.98 -16.25 -22.90
CA SER A 468 -13.46 -17.60 -23.21
C SER A 468 -14.51 -18.08 -22.19
N ALA A 469 -14.29 -17.82 -20.89
CA ALA A 469 -15.25 -18.15 -19.83
C ALA A 469 -16.57 -17.37 -19.97
N LEU A 470 -16.50 -16.10 -20.38
CA LEU A 470 -17.68 -15.27 -20.63
C LEU A 470 -18.46 -15.72 -21.87
N GLN A 471 -17.77 -16.09 -22.95
CA GLN A 471 -18.40 -16.58 -24.19
C GLN A 471 -18.95 -18.01 -24.04
N GLY A 472 -18.38 -18.82 -23.14
CA GLY A 472 -18.80 -20.18 -22.85
C GLY A 472 -20.04 -20.30 -21.94
N SER A 473 -20.58 -19.20 -21.41
CA SER A 473 -21.82 -19.20 -20.63
C SER A 473 -23.03 -19.19 -21.56
N PRO A 474 -23.77 -20.30 -21.75
CA PRO A 474 -24.94 -20.31 -22.60
C PRO A 474 -26.01 -19.39 -22.01
N VAL A 475 -26.43 -18.41 -22.80
CA VAL A 475 -27.66 -17.65 -22.59
C VAL A 475 -28.81 -18.66 -22.50
N ASN A 476 -29.26 -18.95 -21.28
CA ASN A 476 -30.52 -19.65 -21.03
C ASN A 476 -31.68 -18.73 -21.43
N THR A 477 -31.87 -18.52 -22.73
CA THR A 477 -33.17 -18.13 -23.28
C THR A 477 -34.05 -19.36 -23.26
N ASN A 478 -34.78 -19.56 -22.16
CA ASN A 478 -35.98 -20.39 -22.19
C ASN A 478 -37.21 -19.58 -21.79
N LYS A 479 -38.21 -19.77 -22.66
CA LYS A 479 -39.57 -19.24 -22.66
C LYS A 479 -40.37 -19.57 -21.41
#